data_AF-A0AAE4D7I9-F1
#
_entry.id   AF-A0AAE4D7I9-F1
#
_cell.length_a   1.000
_cell.length_b   1.000
_cell.length_c   1.000
_cell.angle_alpha   90.00
_cell.angle_beta   90.00
_cell.angle_gamma   90.00
#
_symmetry.space_group_name_H-M   'P 1'
#
loop_
_entity.id
_entity.type
_entity.pdbx_description
1 polymer ?
#
loop_
_entity_poly.entity_id
_entity_poly.type
_entity_poly.pdbx_seq_one_letter_code
_entity_poly.pdbx_strand_id
1 'polypeptide(L)'
;MTTPEPSDAPLISRHHIQPWGYPLAVLFVLASWVILVIQLSNWASVLAQWRVSLTMVFGSFVAGATSEGGGAVAFPVFTKVLGIPSADARIFSLMIQSIGMTMAGLVIWLRRIPVSWPVIQFGLIGGMLGFSLGSLALAIPDPFPKWLFTFVTAIFGIFLVWNRWGSPHARRQELVQLSSKQRLQVIIAGVLGGAITSTVGVGIDMVVFIYLTLRIGLDEKVSTPTTVVLMGLLSVFGFGWHLFAGTIEPQVVNYWLSAVPVVIFGAPLGAWVCSKLKRDQLLGFLLSLIALEVVSTFILLPLTSSIGLALGGAFIVCVGLFSLLIRWRDKEDQAMASKGRQKSQPLQ
;
A
#
# COMPACT_ATOMS: atom_id res chain seq x y z
N MET A 1 26.03 31.32 9.64
CA MET A 1 25.13 30.51 10.48
C MET A 1 23.85 30.28 9.71
N THR A 2 23.75 29.14 9.04
CA THR A 2 22.60 28.75 8.23
C THR A 2 21.49 28.25 9.16
N THR A 3 20.33 28.91 9.13
CA THR A 3 19.10 28.44 9.77
C THR A 3 18.75 27.06 9.20
N PRO A 4 18.44 26.04 10.02
CA PRO A 4 18.03 24.73 9.52
C PRO A 4 16.70 24.84 8.77
N GLU A 5 16.56 24.09 7.67
CA GLU A 5 15.29 23.94 6.97
C GLU A 5 14.21 23.37 7.92
N PRO A 6 12.92 23.72 7.76
CA PRO A 6 11.83 23.16 8.55
C PRO A 6 11.60 21.65 8.35
N SER A 7 12.36 21.02 7.45
CA SER A 7 12.21 19.63 7.02
C SER A 7 12.81 18.60 7.99
N ASP A 8 13.66 19.05 8.93
CA ASP A 8 14.47 18.20 9.83
C ASP A 8 13.97 18.11 11.28
N ALA A 9 12.82 18.70 11.61
CA ALA A 9 12.25 18.58 12.96
C ALA A 9 11.70 17.15 13.21
N PRO A 10 12.12 16.44 14.27
CA PRO A 10 11.54 15.15 14.62
C PRO A 10 10.05 15.32 14.97
N LEU A 11 9.20 14.56 14.28
CA LEU A 11 7.72 14.59 14.31
C LEU A 11 7.06 14.27 15.67
N ILE A 12 7.83 14.10 16.75
CA ILE A 12 7.30 13.59 18.00
C ILE A 12 7.20 14.75 18.98
N SER A 13 6.08 15.49 18.95
CA SER A 13 5.65 16.16 20.17
C SER A 13 5.38 15.06 21.20
N ARG A 14 5.92 15.23 22.40
CA ARG A 14 5.77 14.30 23.53
C ARG A 14 4.32 14.34 24.04
N HIS A 15 3.34 13.90 23.25
CA HIS A 15 2.01 13.63 23.77
C HIS A 15 2.03 12.26 24.45
N HIS A 16 1.42 12.18 25.64
CA HIS A 16 1.24 10.95 26.41
C HIS A 16 0.55 9.89 25.53
N ILE A 17 1.35 8.99 24.97
CA ILE A 17 0.87 7.78 24.31
C ILE A 17 0.21 6.95 25.40
N GLN A 18 -1.05 6.55 25.21
CA GLN A 18 -1.72 5.64 26.14
C GLN A 18 -0.96 4.30 26.08
N PRO A 19 -0.17 3.96 27.11
CA PRO A 19 0.91 2.96 26.97
C PRO A 19 0.37 1.54 26.78
N TRP A 20 -0.91 1.32 27.12
CA TRP A 20 -1.55 0.00 27.16
C TRP A 20 -2.33 -0.35 25.89
N GLY A 21 -2.66 0.61 25.01
CA GLY A 21 -3.54 0.36 23.87
C GLY A 21 -3.00 -0.68 22.89
N TYR A 22 -1.72 -0.57 22.52
CA TYR A 22 -1.08 -1.51 21.61
C TYR A 22 -0.76 -2.88 22.25
N PRO A 23 -0.20 -2.95 23.48
CA PRO A 23 -0.03 -4.23 24.18
C PRO A 23 -1.32 -5.03 24.35
N LEU A 24 -2.45 -4.36 24.66
CA LEU A 24 -3.75 -5.03 24.76
C LEU A 24 -4.21 -5.62 23.41
N ALA A 25 -4.02 -4.88 22.32
CA ALA A 25 -4.31 -5.39 20.98
C ALA A 25 -3.43 -6.58 20.61
N VAL A 26 -2.13 -6.55 20.95
CA VAL A 26 -1.22 -7.69 20.75
C VAL A 26 -1.69 -8.91 21.54
N LEU A 27 -2.04 -8.75 22.81
CA LEU A 27 -2.56 -9.84 23.64
C LEU A 27 -3.85 -10.41 23.05
N PHE A 28 -4.77 -9.56 22.61
CA PHE A 28 -6.01 -9.99 21.95
C PHE A 28 -5.75 -10.79 20.67
N VAL A 29 -4.86 -10.31 19.80
CA VAL A 29 -4.52 -11.01 18.55
C VAL A 29 -3.82 -12.33 18.84
N LEU A 30 -2.88 -12.39 19.79
CA LEU A 30 -2.18 -13.62 20.14
C LEU A 30 -3.11 -14.64 20.82
N ALA A 31 -4.00 -14.20 21.71
CA ALA A 31 -5.00 -15.08 22.32
C ALA A 31 -5.95 -15.65 21.26
N SER A 32 -6.44 -14.80 20.35
CA SER A 32 -7.27 -15.22 19.22
C SER A 32 -6.52 -16.19 18.30
N TRP A 33 -5.24 -15.91 18.04
CA TRP A 33 -4.37 -16.76 17.23
C TRP A 33 -4.18 -18.15 17.84
N VAL A 34 -3.94 -18.28 19.14
CA VAL A 34 -3.85 -19.59 19.81
C VAL A 34 -5.15 -20.39 19.63
N ILE A 35 -6.30 -19.75 19.80
CA ILE A 35 -7.61 -20.39 19.60
C ILE A 35 -7.75 -20.87 18.15
N LEU A 36 -7.37 -20.04 17.17
CA LEU A 36 -7.44 -20.39 15.75
C LEU A 36 -6.48 -21.52 15.36
N VAL A 37 -5.28 -21.57 15.94
CA VAL A 37 -4.34 -22.69 15.73
C VAL A 37 -4.95 -24.01 16.22
N ILE A 38 -5.64 -23.99 17.37
CA ILE A 38 -6.29 -25.18 17.95
C ILE A 38 -7.50 -25.62 17.11
N GLN A 39 -8.28 -24.68 16.58
CA GLN A 39 -9.53 -24.99 15.87
C GLN A 39 -9.34 -25.31 14.38
N LEU A 40 -8.41 -24.63 13.70
CA LEU A 40 -8.29 -24.69 12.24
C LEU A 40 -7.07 -25.46 11.74
N SER A 41 -6.11 -25.78 12.62
CA SER A 41 -4.86 -26.44 12.24
C SER A 41 -4.24 -27.23 13.40
N ASN A 42 -2.94 -27.48 13.34
CA ASN A 42 -2.13 -28.02 14.42
C ASN A 42 -0.76 -27.33 14.44
N TRP A 43 -0.09 -27.40 15.60
CA TRP A 43 1.20 -26.76 15.81
C TRP A 43 2.28 -27.21 14.82
N ALA A 44 2.32 -28.50 14.46
CA ALA A 44 3.33 -29.02 13.54
C ALA A 44 3.15 -28.47 12.12
N SER A 45 1.91 -28.39 11.63
CA SER A 45 1.56 -27.80 10.33
C SER A 45 1.90 -26.33 10.25
N VAL A 46 1.66 -25.57 11.33
CA VAL A 46 2.01 -24.14 11.40
C VAL A 46 3.53 -23.96 11.43
N LEU A 47 4.24 -24.72 12.26
CA LEU A 47 5.71 -24.66 12.37
C LEU A 47 6.42 -25.12 11.09
N ALA A 48 5.82 -26.03 10.32
CA ALA A 48 6.35 -26.45 9.02
C ALA A 48 6.46 -25.27 8.03
N GLN A 49 5.66 -24.20 8.22
CA GLN A 49 5.66 -23.02 7.36
C GLN A 49 6.67 -21.93 7.78
N TRP A 50 7.76 -22.30 8.47
CA TRP A 50 8.77 -21.35 8.93
C TRP A 50 9.34 -20.43 7.83
N ARG A 51 9.39 -20.90 6.57
CA ARG A 51 9.83 -20.09 5.41
C ARG A 51 8.89 -18.91 5.14
N VAL A 52 7.59 -19.12 5.33
CA VAL A 52 6.57 -18.07 5.24
C VAL A 52 6.75 -17.07 6.38
N SER A 53 6.88 -17.54 7.62
CA SER A 53 7.15 -16.68 8.78
C SER A 53 8.41 -15.82 8.58
N LEU A 54 9.51 -16.44 8.13
CA LEU A 54 10.77 -15.74 7.87
C LEU A 54 10.62 -14.68 6.78
N THR A 55 9.96 -15.00 5.68
CA THR A 55 9.66 -14.03 4.61
C THR A 55 8.86 -12.85 5.18
N MET A 56 7.89 -13.13 6.06
CA MET A 56 7.05 -12.12 6.67
C MET A 56 7.73 -11.29 7.75
N VAL A 57 8.89 -11.69 8.29
CA VAL A 57 9.74 -10.80 9.11
C VAL A 57 10.12 -9.58 8.28
N PHE A 58 10.61 -9.81 7.05
CA PHE A 58 10.99 -8.75 6.13
C PHE A 58 9.76 -8.08 5.52
N GLY A 59 8.79 -8.88 5.03
CA GLY A 59 7.59 -8.36 4.39
C GLY A 59 6.77 -7.45 5.30
N SER A 60 6.54 -7.83 6.56
CA SER A 60 5.79 -6.96 7.48
C SER A 60 6.54 -5.68 7.83
N PHE A 61 7.87 -5.74 7.98
CA PHE A 61 8.68 -4.53 8.16
C PHE A 61 8.50 -3.55 6.99
N VAL A 62 8.61 -4.03 5.75
CA VAL A 62 8.39 -3.19 4.55
C VAL A 62 6.96 -2.68 4.48
N ALA A 63 5.97 -3.50 4.87
CA ALA A 63 4.56 -3.12 4.91
C ALA A 63 4.28 -1.92 5.79
N GLY A 64 4.90 -1.87 6.96
CA GLY A 64 4.75 -0.75 7.87
C GLY A 64 5.54 0.49 7.47
N ALA A 65 6.66 0.30 6.77
CA ALA A 65 7.58 1.37 6.42
C ALA A 65 7.18 2.12 5.13
N THR A 66 6.37 1.53 4.26
CA THR A 66 6.15 2.03 2.90
C THR A 66 4.69 1.91 2.46
N SER A 67 4.31 2.67 1.42
CA SER A 67 3.00 2.58 0.77
C SER A 67 2.92 1.48 -0.30
N GLU A 68 3.98 0.69 -0.49
CA GLU A 68 3.97 -0.51 -1.36
C GLU A 68 3.42 -1.74 -0.63
N GLY A 69 3.35 -1.68 0.71
CA GLY A 69 2.89 -2.79 1.53
C GLY A 69 3.90 -3.93 1.64
N GLY A 70 3.50 -5.02 2.29
CA GLY A 70 4.37 -6.20 2.48
C GLY A 70 4.49 -7.07 1.24
N GLY A 71 3.60 -6.84 0.27
CA GLY A 71 3.56 -7.53 -1.02
C GLY A 71 4.88 -7.42 -1.78
N ALA A 72 5.58 -6.28 -1.65
CA ALA A 72 6.90 -6.02 -2.26
C ALA A 72 7.93 -7.14 -1.99
N VAL A 73 7.87 -7.76 -0.81
CA VAL A 73 8.76 -8.85 -0.41
C VAL A 73 8.04 -10.20 -0.46
N ALA A 74 6.80 -10.25 0.04
CA ALA A 74 6.09 -11.51 0.21
C ALA A 74 5.69 -12.13 -1.13
N PHE A 75 5.11 -11.35 -2.05
CA PHE A 75 4.57 -11.87 -3.31
C PHE A 75 5.66 -12.48 -4.22
N PRO A 76 6.82 -11.84 -4.42
CA PRO A 76 7.92 -12.42 -5.21
C PRO A 76 8.47 -13.70 -4.59
N VAL A 77 8.73 -13.67 -3.28
CA VAL A 77 9.28 -14.84 -2.58
C VAL A 77 8.28 -15.99 -2.61
N PHE A 78 7.00 -15.74 -2.40
CA PHE A 78 5.98 -16.79 -2.39
C PHE A 78 5.81 -17.41 -3.77
N THR A 79 5.65 -16.58 -4.80
CA THR A 79 5.29 -17.05 -6.14
C THR A 79 6.45 -17.54 -6.99
N LYS A 80 7.69 -17.10 -6.69
CA LYS A 80 8.89 -17.43 -7.47
C LYS A 80 9.87 -18.32 -6.72
N VAL A 81 10.05 -18.11 -5.41
CA VAL A 81 11.02 -18.88 -4.61
C VAL A 81 10.36 -20.10 -3.96
N LEU A 82 9.17 -19.92 -3.36
CA LEU A 82 8.44 -21.00 -2.68
C LEU A 82 7.49 -21.76 -3.60
N GLY A 83 7.24 -21.25 -4.82
CA GLY A 83 6.36 -21.90 -5.79
C GLY A 83 4.87 -21.92 -5.39
N ILE A 84 4.46 -21.04 -4.47
CA ILE A 84 3.06 -20.90 -4.06
C ILE A 84 2.25 -20.32 -5.24
N PRO A 85 1.08 -20.89 -5.59
CA PRO A 85 0.22 -20.36 -6.65
C PRO A 85 -0.12 -18.89 -6.42
N SER A 86 -0.23 -18.08 -7.48
CA SER A 86 -0.50 -16.64 -7.32
C SER A 86 -1.88 -16.38 -6.71
N ALA A 87 -2.84 -17.28 -6.96
CA ALA A 87 -4.17 -17.23 -6.34
C ALA A 87 -4.09 -17.34 -4.81
N ASP A 88 -3.30 -18.29 -4.30
CA ASP A 88 -3.07 -18.50 -2.88
C ASP A 88 -2.26 -17.36 -2.26
N ALA A 89 -1.21 -16.89 -2.95
CA ALA A 89 -0.39 -15.78 -2.51
C ALA A 89 -1.21 -14.47 -2.38
N ARG A 90 -2.15 -14.23 -3.32
CA ARG A 90 -3.10 -13.11 -3.23
C ARG A 90 -3.99 -13.24 -1.99
N ILE A 91 -4.64 -14.41 -1.79
CA ILE A 91 -5.57 -14.60 -0.67
C ILE A 91 -4.81 -14.45 0.65
N PHE A 92 -3.63 -15.07 0.75
CA PHE A 92 -2.72 -14.88 1.87
C PHE A 92 -2.41 -13.40 2.12
N SER A 93 -2.09 -12.63 1.07
CA SER A 93 -1.79 -11.20 1.19
C SER A 93 -2.95 -10.43 1.83
N LEU A 94 -4.18 -10.67 1.38
CA LEU A 94 -5.37 -10.04 1.97
C LEU A 94 -5.57 -10.45 3.43
N MET A 95 -5.44 -11.75 3.72
CA MET A 95 -5.56 -12.28 5.08
C MET A 95 -4.52 -11.68 6.02
N ILE A 96 -3.24 -11.65 5.62
CA ILE A 96 -2.17 -11.18 6.50
C ILE A 96 -2.18 -9.66 6.66
N GLN A 97 -2.56 -8.91 5.63
CA GLN A 97 -2.67 -7.44 5.72
C GLN A 97 -3.88 -7.01 6.54
N SER A 98 -4.97 -7.79 6.55
CA SER A 98 -6.10 -7.55 7.47
C SER A 98 -5.70 -7.55 8.95
N ILE A 99 -4.59 -8.22 9.30
CA ILE A 99 -3.99 -8.20 10.64
C ILE A 99 -2.89 -7.13 10.71
N GLY A 100 -1.87 -7.22 9.85
CA GLY A 100 -0.69 -6.37 9.92
C GLY A 100 -0.95 -4.89 9.70
N MET A 101 -1.66 -4.53 8.63
CA MET A 101 -1.97 -3.13 8.34
C MET A 101 -3.03 -2.57 9.29
N THR A 102 -3.92 -3.40 9.83
CA THR A 102 -4.84 -2.98 10.91
C THR A 102 -4.07 -2.67 12.19
N MET A 103 -3.07 -3.47 12.56
CA MET A 103 -2.18 -3.17 13.69
C MET A 103 -1.34 -1.91 13.46
N ALA A 104 -0.85 -1.69 12.23
CA ALA A 104 -0.19 -0.44 11.87
C ALA A 104 -1.16 0.76 11.94
N GLY A 105 -2.40 0.59 11.45
CA GLY A 105 -3.48 1.57 11.55
C GLY A 105 -3.84 1.93 12.99
N LEU A 106 -3.84 0.95 13.89
CA LEU A 106 -4.01 1.17 15.33
C LEU A 106 -2.88 2.03 15.88
N VAL A 107 -1.61 1.77 15.50
CA VAL A 107 -0.48 2.60 15.93
C VAL A 107 -0.56 4.01 15.36
N ILE A 108 -0.96 4.16 14.10
CA ILE A 108 -1.22 5.46 13.45
C ILE A 108 -2.27 6.25 14.25
N TRP A 109 -3.36 5.59 14.65
CA TRP A 109 -4.42 6.18 15.45
C TRP A 109 -3.97 6.55 16.87
N LEU A 110 -3.34 5.61 17.59
CA LEU A 110 -2.85 5.82 18.96
C LEU A 110 -1.78 6.92 19.03
N ARG A 111 -0.95 7.07 17.99
CA ARG A 111 0.07 8.12 17.90
C ARG A 111 -0.44 9.42 17.28
N ARG A 112 -1.72 9.49 16.88
CA ARG A 112 -2.33 10.64 16.20
C ARG A 112 -1.52 11.11 14.99
N ILE A 113 -0.99 10.16 14.23
CA ILE A 113 -0.31 10.47 12.97
C ILE A 113 -1.36 11.03 12.00
N PRO A 114 -1.10 12.17 11.33
CA PRO A 114 -2.08 12.79 10.44
C PRO A 114 -2.45 11.86 9.28
N VAL A 115 -3.76 11.73 9.05
CA VAL A 115 -4.35 10.95 7.94
C VAL A 115 -5.49 11.74 7.29
N SER A 116 -5.73 11.50 6.00
CA SER A 116 -6.86 12.08 5.29
C SER A 116 -8.07 11.14 5.33
N TRP A 117 -8.95 11.34 6.32
CA TRP A 117 -10.20 10.57 6.45
C TRP A 117 -11.12 10.62 5.23
N PRO A 118 -11.31 11.77 4.55
CA PRO A 118 -12.11 11.80 3.33
C PRO A 118 -11.55 10.88 2.25
N VAL A 119 -10.22 10.82 2.10
CA VAL A 119 -9.58 9.93 1.14
C VAL A 119 -9.82 8.47 1.50
N ILE A 120 -9.70 8.12 2.79
CA ILE A 120 -9.98 6.75 3.27
C ILE A 120 -11.43 6.37 2.96
N GLN A 121 -12.40 7.23 3.28
CA GLN A 121 -13.83 6.95 3.06
C GLN A 121 -14.17 6.76 1.58
N PHE A 122 -13.85 7.74 0.74
CA PHE A 122 -14.17 7.68 -0.69
C PHE A 122 -13.34 6.64 -1.42
N GLY A 123 -12.07 6.47 -1.02
CA GLY A 123 -11.17 5.47 -1.56
C GLY A 123 -11.65 4.06 -1.24
N LEU A 124 -12.16 3.82 -0.03
CA LEU A 124 -12.69 2.52 0.38
C LEU A 124 -13.99 2.18 -0.34
N ILE A 125 -14.90 3.15 -0.53
CA ILE A 125 -16.12 2.94 -1.32
C ILE A 125 -15.77 2.50 -2.74
N GLY A 126 -14.85 3.23 -3.40
CA GLY A 126 -14.35 2.84 -4.71
C GLY A 126 -13.63 1.49 -4.68
N GLY A 127 -12.78 1.28 -3.68
CA GLY A 127 -12.00 0.07 -3.46
C GLY A 127 -12.86 -1.18 -3.34
N MET A 128 -13.91 -1.15 -2.52
CA MET A 128 -14.83 -2.28 -2.35
C MET A 128 -15.58 -2.59 -3.66
N LEU A 129 -16.03 -1.56 -4.39
CA LEU A 129 -16.66 -1.72 -5.70
C LEU A 129 -15.69 -2.35 -6.71
N GLY A 130 -14.49 -1.79 -6.84
CA GLY A 130 -13.45 -2.30 -7.73
C GLY A 130 -13.01 -3.71 -7.38
N PHE A 131 -12.85 -4.01 -6.09
CA PHE A 131 -12.48 -5.33 -5.62
C PHE A 131 -13.57 -6.36 -5.93
N SER A 132 -14.84 -6.02 -5.71
CA SER A 132 -15.97 -6.89 -6.01
C SER A 132 -16.08 -7.15 -7.51
N LEU A 133 -15.99 -6.10 -8.33
CA LEU A 133 -16.01 -6.21 -9.79
C LEU A 133 -14.83 -7.04 -10.31
N GLY A 134 -13.61 -6.79 -9.79
CA GLY A 134 -12.44 -7.55 -10.18
C GLY A 134 -12.51 -9.01 -9.75
N SER A 135 -13.01 -9.30 -8.56
CA SER A 135 -13.18 -10.68 -8.07
C SER A 135 -14.19 -11.47 -8.89
N LEU A 136 -15.23 -10.82 -9.42
CA LEU A 136 -16.27 -11.47 -10.23
C LEU A 136 -15.92 -11.54 -11.73
N ALA A 137 -15.26 -10.51 -12.27
CA ALA A 137 -15.06 -10.35 -13.71
C ALA A 137 -13.62 -10.66 -14.20
N LEU A 138 -12.62 -10.67 -13.32
CA LEU A 138 -11.20 -10.80 -13.67
C LEU A 138 -10.59 -12.10 -13.15
N ALA A 139 -11.15 -13.24 -13.58
CA ALA A 139 -10.49 -14.54 -13.42
C ALA A 139 -9.27 -14.60 -14.36
N ILE A 140 -8.12 -14.15 -13.84
CA ILE A 140 -6.87 -14.07 -14.60
C ILE A 140 -6.02 -15.30 -14.28
N PRO A 141 -5.73 -16.19 -15.25
CA PRO A 141 -4.93 -17.39 -15.02
C PRO A 141 -3.45 -17.05 -14.80
N ASP A 142 -2.70 -17.94 -14.15
CA ASP A 142 -1.24 -17.82 -14.10
C ASP A 142 -0.64 -17.91 -15.50
N PRO A 143 0.44 -17.15 -15.82
CA PRO A 143 1.28 -16.32 -14.94
C PRO A 143 0.91 -14.82 -14.94
N PHE A 144 -0.24 -14.43 -15.47
CA PHE A 144 -0.60 -13.03 -15.67
C PHE A 144 -0.66 -12.19 -14.37
N PRO A 145 -1.11 -12.70 -13.20
CA PRO A 145 -1.07 -11.94 -11.95
C PRO A 145 0.36 -11.57 -11.53
N LYS A 146 1.34 -12.43 -11.83
CA LYS A 146 2.76 -12.15 -11.54
C LYS A 146 3.26 -10.98 -12.38
N TRP A 147 2.96 -10.97 -13.68
CA TRP A 147 3.28 -9.86 -14.57
C TRP A 147 2.55 -8.57 -14.20
N LEU A 148 1.28 -8.66 -13.79
CA LEU A 148 0.51 -7.50 -13.32
C LEU A 148 1.13 -6.91 -12.06
N PHE A 149 1.51 -7.74 -11.09
CA PHE A 149 2.20 -7.29 -9.88
C PHE A 149 3.50 -6.56 -10.24
N THR A 150 4.37 -7.19 -11.03
CA THR A 150 5.63 -6.57 -11.48
C THR A 150 5.38 -5.25 -12.21
N PHE A 151 4.37 -5.19 -13.07
CA PHE A 151 4.03 -3.97 -13.82
C PHE A 151 3.60 -2.83 -12.90
N VAL A 152 2.64 -3.10 -11.99
CA VAL A 152 2.14 -2.08 -11.06
C VAL A 152 3.26 -1.58 -10.15
N THR A 153 4.07 -2.50 -9.62
CA THR A 153 5.23 -2.18 -8.78
C THR A 153 6.31 -1.39 -9.56
N ALA A 154 6.57 -1.72 -10.82
CA ALA A 154 7.50 -0.97 -11.66
C ALA A 154 6.99 0.46 -11.94
N ILE A 155 5.71 0.62 -12.27
CA ILE A 155 5.08 1.94 -12.44
C ILE A 155 5.16 2.74 -11.14
N PHE A 156 4.93 2.10 -10.00
CA PHE A 156 5.07 2.71 -8.68
C PHE A 156 6.52 3.19 -8.43
N GLY A 157 7.52 2.37 -8.77
CA GLY A 157 8.94 2.73 -8.68
C GLY A 157 9.32 3.92 -9.57
N ILE A 158 8.88 3.93 -10.83
CA ILE A 158 9.09 5.06 -11.76
C ILE A 158 8.46 6.33 -11.19
N PHE A 159 7.25 6.22 -10.65
CA PHE A 159 6.59 7.33 -9.98
C PHE A 159 7.39 7.85 -8.78
N LEU A 160 7.95 6.97 -7.93
CA LEU A 160 8.73 7.39 -6.78
C LEU A 160 10.01 8.16 -7.17
N VAL A 161 10.71 7.71 -8.22
CA VAL A 161 11.86 8.42 -8.81
C VAL A 161 11.44 9.81 -9.29
N TRP A 162 10.35 9.88 -10.06
CA TRP A 162 9.83 11.16 -10.56
C TRP A 162 9.41 12.09 -9.42
N ASN A 163 8.71 11.58 -8.41
CA ASN A 163 8.25 12.37 -7.28
C ASN A 163 9.41 12.92 -6.45
N ARG A 164 10.56 12.23 -6.43
CA ARG A 164 11.76 12.71 -5.71
C ARG A 164 12.55 13.76 -6.49
N TRP A 165 12.83 13.50 -7.77
CA TRP A 165 13.78 14.33 -8.55
C TRP A 165 13.13 15.13 -9.69
N GLY A 166 11.93 14.75 -10.13
CA GLY A 166 11.25 15.35 -11.27
C GLY A 166 10.07 16.27 -10.92
N SER A 167 9.61 16.32 -9.66
CA SER A 167 8.48 17.17 -9.26
C SER A 167 8.95 18.55 -8.77
N PRO A 168 8.69 19.65 -9.52
CA PRO A 168 9.05 21.01 -9.10
C PRO A 168 8.09 21.60 -8.06
N HIS A 169 7.04 20.87 -7.66
CA HIS A 169 5.94 21.41 -6.86
C HIS A 169 6.20 21.37 -5.35
N ALA A 170 5.74 22.40 -4.65
CA ALA A 170 5.71 22.44 -3.20
C ALA A 170 4.74 21.39 -2.64
N ARG A 171 5.19 20.64 -1.63
CA ARG A 171 4.37 19.64 -0.94
C ARG A 171 3.40 20.31 0.03
N ARG A 172 2.13 19.98 -0.09
CA ARG A 172 1.07 20.40 0.85
C ARG A 172 1.16 19.53 2.10
N GLN A 173 1.29 20.15 3.27
CA GLN A 173 1.42 19.43 4.53
C GLN A 173 0.08 18.89 5.04
N GLU A 174 -1.03 19.56 4.71
CA GLU A 174 -2.37 19.17 5.15
C GLU A 174 -3.38 19.23 4.01
N LEU A 175 -4.29 18.25 4.01
CA LEU A 175 -5.48 18.22 3.19
C LEU A 175 -6.68 18.66 4.02
N VAL A 176 -7.07 19.94 3.92
CA VAL A 176 -8.17 20.48 4.73
C VAL A 176 -9.53 19.91 4.26
N GLN A 177 -9.83 19.95 2.96
CA GLN A 177 -11.06 19.37 2.39
C GLN A 177 -10.88 18.94 0.93
N LEU A 178 -11.50 17.81 0.56
CA LEU A 178 -11.61 17.37 -0.84
C LEU A 178 -12.79 18.06 -1.53
N SER A 179 -12.54 18.68 -2.67
CA SER A 179 -13.60 19.15 -3.58
C SER A 179 -14.40 17.97 -4.16
N SER A 180 -15.63 18.22 -4.62
CA SER A 180 -16.47 17.17 -5.21
C SER A 180 -15.80 16.44 -6.38
N LYS A 181 -15.01 17.16 -7.20
CA LYS A 181 -14.22 16.57 -8.29
C LYS A 181 -13.12 15.63 -7.76
N GLN A 182 -12.40 16.07 -6.72
CA GLN A 182 -11.36 15.25 -6.11
C GLN A 182 -11.94 14.03 -5.39
N ARG A 183 -13.14 14.14 -4.79
CA ARG A 183 -13.84 12.99 -4.20
C ARG A 183 -14.14 11.94 -5.26
N LEU A 184 -14.70 12.35 -6.41
CA LEU A 184 -14.94 11.44 -7.53
C LEU A 184 -13.65 10.80 -8.04
N GLN A 185 -12.57 11.57 -8.18
CA GLN A 185 -11.27 11.04 -8.60
C GLN A 185 -10.70 10.03 -7.61
N VAL A 186 -10.85 10.25 -6.30
CA VAL A 186 -10.48 9.27 -5.27
C VAL A 186 -11.30 8.00 -5.39
N ILE A 187 -12.62 8.09 -5.65
CA ILE A 187 -13.46 6.90 -5.88
C ILE A 187 -12.96 6.13 -7.10
N ILE A 188 -12.66 6.82 -8.21
CA ILE A 188 -12.14 6.18 -9.43
C ILE A 188 -10.79 5.50 -9.17
N ALA A 189 -9.87 6.19 -8.48
CA ALA A 189 -8.59 5.62 -8.07
C ALA A 189 -8.78 4.40 -7.16
N GLY A 190 -9.76 4.46 -6.25
CA GLY A 190 -10.19 3.34 -5.42
C GLY A 190 -10.70 2.17 -6.24
N VAL A 191 -11.57 2.38 -7.23
CA VAL A 191 -12.08 1.32 -8.11
C VAL A 191 -10.93 0.63 -8.87
N LEU A 192 -10.03 1.40 -9.49
CA LEU A 192 -8.88 0.85 -10.21
C LEU A 192 -7.95 0.07 -9.27
N GLY A 193 -7.61 0.67 -8.12
CA GLY A 193 -6.76 0.06 -7.12
C GLY A 193 -7.37 -1.19 -6.48
N GLY A 194 -8.69 -1.19 -6.23
CA GLY A 194 -9.43 -2.33 -5.71
C GLY A 194 -9.50 -3.49 -6.70
N ALA A 195 -9.69 -3.20 -8.00
CA ALA A 195 -9.65 -4.22 -9.04
C ALA A 195 -8.26 -4.88 -9.12
N ILE A 196 -7.18 -4.09 -9.11
CA ILE A 196 -5.80 -4.63 -9.04
C ILE A 196 -5.61 -5.47 -7.77
N THR A 197 -6.05 -4.95 -6.62
CA THR A 197 -5.96 -5.63 -5.33
C THR A 197 -6.69 -6.98 -5.34
N SER A 198 -7.82 -7.10 -6.05
CA SER A 198 -8.52 -8.37 -6.22
C SER A 198 -7.76 -9.41 -7.05
N THR A 199 -6.75 -9.00 -7.84
CA THR A 199 -5.95 -9.91 -8.66
C THR A 199 -4.61 -10.27 -8.02
N VAL A 200 -3.95 -9.33 -7.35
CA VAL A 200 -2.59 -9.54 -6.81
C VAL A 200 -2.49 -9.40 -5.28
N GLY A 201 -3.57 -8.99 -4.61
CA GLY A 201 -3.64 -8.90 -3.14
C GLY A 201 -3.06 -7.62 -2.56
N VAL A 202 -2.65 -6.66 -3.41
CA VAL A 202 -2.19 -5.30 -3.07
C VAL A 202 -2.40 -4.38 -4.27
N GLY A 203 -2.47 -3.06 -4.06
CA GLY A 203 -2.53 -2.11 -5.18
C GLY A 203 -3.35 -0.84 -4.91
N ILE A 204 -4.39 -0.89 -4.07
CA ILE A 204 -5.17 0.32 -3.75
C ILE A 204 -4.32 1.38 -3.06
N ASP A 205 -3.43 0.96 -2.18
CA ASP A 205 -2.44 1.80 -1.53
C ASP A 205 -1.55 2.50 -2.56
N MET A 206 -0.97 1.76 -3.50
CA MET A 206 -0.10 2.31 -4.54
C MET A 206 -0.84 3.32 -5.43
N VAL A 207 -2.01 2.94 -5.94
CA VAL A 207 -2.79 3.78 -6.87
C VAL A 207 -3.27 5.07 -6.18
N VAL A 208 -3.81 4.95 -4.97
CA VAL A 208 -4.26 6.13 -4.20
C VAL A 208 -3.07 6.96 -3.75
N PHE A 209 -1.94 6.35 -3.38
CA PHE A 209 -0.72 7.08 -3.02
C PHE A 209 -0.21 7.93 -4.19
N ILE A 210 -0.12 7.35 -5.40
CA ILE A 210 0.24 8.06 -6.63
C ILE A 210 -0.71 9.25 -6.84
N TYR A 211 -2.02 9.03 -6.70
CA TYR A 211 -3.00 10.11 -6.85
C TYR A 211 -2.80 11.23 -5.82
N LEU A 212 -2.62 10.91 -4.52
CA LEU A 212 -2.44 11.93 -3.48
C LEU A 212 -1.18 12.76 -3.68
N THR A 213 -0.08 12.12 -4.07
CA THR A 213 1.22 12.77 -4.20
C THR A 213 1.37 13.49 -5.55
N LEU A 214 0.96 12.88 -6.67
CA LEU A 214 1.02 13.55 -7.97
C LEU A 214 -0.09 14.58 -8.17
N ARG A 215 -1.35 14.21 -7.96
CA ARG A 215 -2.48 15.06 -8.35
C ARG A 215 -2.81 16.11 -7.31
N ILE A 216 -2.74 15.75 -6.02
CA ILE A 216 -3.02 16.65 -4.91
C ILE A 216 -1.75 17.35 -4.40
N GLY A 217 -0.58 16.71 -4.53
CA GLY A 217 0.67 17.24 -3.98
C GLY A 217 0.78 17.07 -2.45
N LEU A 218 0.05 16.11 -1.86
CA LEU A 218 0.08 15.86 -0.42
C LEU A 218 1.42 15.22 0.00
N ASP A 219 2.00 15.69 1.09
CA ASP A 219 3.24 15.17 1.65
C ASP A 219 3.14 13.65 1.93
N GLU A 220 4.22 12.93 1.66
CA GLU A 220 4.30 11.49 1.85
C GLU A 220 4.09 11.10 3.33
N LYS A 221 4.44 11.99 4.26
CA LYS A 221 4.20 11.81 5.71
C LYS A 221 2.73 11.67 6.07
N VAL A 222 1.81 12.20 5.25
CA VAL A 222 0.36 12.05 5.42
C VAL A 222 -0.20 11.01 4.45
N SER A 223 0.30 10.98 3.22
CA SER A 223 -0.15 10.06 2.18
C SER A 223 0.10 8.59 2.56
N THR A 224 1.28 8.23 3.07
CA THR A 224 1.62 6.83 3.42
C THR A 224 0.73 6.29 4.55
N PRO A 225 0.56 6.97 5.71
CA PRO A 225 -0.37 6.51 6.74
C PRO A 225 -1.81 6.41 6.25
N THR A 226 -2.25 7.36 5.41
CA THR A 226 -3.60 7.35 4.81
C THR A 226 -3.83 6.09 3.97
N THR A 227 -2.88 5.72 3.12
CA THR A 227 -3.01 4.56 2.23
C THR A 227 -2.81 3.24 2.96
N VAL A 228 -1.99 3.19 4.01
CA VAL A 228 -1.84 2.01 4.88
C VAL A 228 -3.17 1.68 5.56
N VAL A 229 -3.85 2.69 6.13
CA VAL A 229 -5.19 2.49 6.73
C VAL A 229 -6.20 2.04 5.68
N LEU A 230 -6.20 2.68 4.50
CA LEU A 230 -7.09 2.31 3.40
C LEU A 230 -6.89 0.85 2.96
N MET A 231 -5.64 0.42 2.77
CA MET A 231 -5.33 -0.95 2.36
C MET A 231 -5.65 -1.97 3.47
N GLY A 232 -5.42 -1.63 4.74
CA GLY A 232 -5.85 -2.47 5.86
C GLY A 232 -7.37 -2.70 5.86
N LEU A 233 -8.16 -1.65 5.70
CA LEU A 233 -9.62 -1.74 5.63
C LEU A 233 -10.11 -2.53 4.40
N LEU A 234 -9.51 -2.30 3.23
CA LEU A 234 -9.85 -3.08 2.03
C LEU A 234 -9.45 -4.56 2.19
N SER A 235 -8.34 -4.84 2.87
CA SER A 235 -7.89 -6.22 3.13
C SER A 235 -8.83 -6.96 4.06
N VAL A 236 -9.40 -6.29 5.08
CA VAL A 236 -10.47 -6.86 5.91
C VAL A 236 -11.69 -7.21 5.08
N PHE A 237 -12.11 -6.32 4.18
CA PHE A 237 -13.20 -6.61 3.24
C PHE A 237 -12.88 -7.78 2.31
N GLY A 238 -11.69 -7.79 1.69
CA GLY A 238 -11.26 -8.85 0.77
C GLY A 238 -11.09 -10.20 1.45
N PHE A 239 -10.59 -10.23 2.68
CA PHE A 239 -10.56 -11.46 3.48
C PHE A 239 -11.98 -11.96 3.77
N GLY A 240 -12.89 -11.07 4.21
CA GLY A 240 -14.30 -11.40 4.38
C GLY A 240 -14.93 -11.96 3.11
N TRP A 241 -14.65 -11.35 1.95
CA TRP A 241 -15.13 -11.81 0.64
C TRP A 241 -14.71 -13.27 0.37
N HIS A 242 -13.42 -13.58 0.53
CA HIS A 242 -12.91 -14.94 0.30
C HIS A 242 -13.42 -15.96 1.33
N LEU A 243 -13.64 -15.51 2.58
CA LEU A 243 -14.23 -16.32 3.64
C LEU A 243 -15.68 -16.70 3.30
N PHE A 244 -16.51 -15.73 2.89
CA PHE A 244 -17.90 -15.98 2.48
C PHE A 244 -17.98 -16.81 1.19
N ALA A 245 -17.04 -16.62 0.26
CA ALA A 245 -16.98 -17.40 -0.96
C ALA A 245 -16.48 -18.85 -0.74
N GLY A 246 -15.94 -19.18 0.44
CA GLY A 246 -15.40 -20.51 0.73
C GLY A 246 -14.16 -20.86 -0.11
N THR A 247 -13.40 -19.85 -0.53
CA THR A 247 -12.27 -20.01 -1.48
C THR A 247 -10.90 -20.09 -0.80
N ILE A 248 -10.88 -20.15 0.54
CA ILE A 248 -9.64 -20.19 1.32
C ILE A 248 -9.21 -21.64 1.49
N GLU A 249 -8.15 -22.01 0.80
CA GLU A 249 -7.54 -23.33 0.93
C GLU A 249 -6.95 -23.54 2.35
N PRO A 250 -7.05 -24.75 2.93
CA PRO A 250 -6.50 -25.03 4.26
C PRO A 250 -5.00 -24.73 4.38
N GLN A 251 -4.26 -24.92 3.29
CA GLN A 251 -2.83 -24.62 3.26
C GLN A 251 -2.55 -23.11 3.38
N VAL A 252 -3.42 -22.27 2.82
CA VAL A 252 -3.33 -20.80 2.97
C VAL A 252 -3.58 -20.37 4.41
N VAL A 253 -4.49 -21.06 5.11
CA VAL A 253 -4.69 -20.86 6.55
C VAL A 253 -3.42 -21.18 7.34
N ASN A 254 -2.71 -22.26 7.01
CA ASN A 254 -1.43 -22.60 7.65
C ASN A 254 -0.36 -21.53 7.40
N TYR A 255 -0.25 -21.02 6.17
CA TYR A 255 0.63 -19.89 5.85
C TYR A 255 0.28 -18.68 6.71
N TRP A 256 -1.00 -18.30 6.75
CA TRP A 256 -1.48 -17.15 7.51
C TRP A 256 -1.20 -17.28 9.01
N LEU A 257 -1.56 -18.42 9.62
CA LEU A 257 -1.31 -18.68 11.04
C LEU A 257 0.20 -18.65 11.37
N SER A 258 1.06 -19.13 10.48
CA SER A 258 2.52 -19.06 10.71
C SER A 258 3.07 -17.63 10.69
N ALA A 259 2.43 -16.73 9.95
CA ALA A 259 2.88 -15.36 9.77
C ALA A 259 2.33 -14.39 10.83
N VAL A 260 1.11 -14.60 11.34
CA VAL A 260 0.43 -13.68 12.26
C VAL A 260 1.33 -13.22 13.45
N PRO A 261 2.01 -14.12 14.19
CA PRO A 261 2.83 -13.71 15.34
C PRO A 261 3.99 -12.78 14.98
N VAL A 262 4.50 -12.86 13.74
CA VAL A 262 5.59 -12.02 13.25
C VAL A 262 5.05 -10.65 12.81
N VAL A 263 3.96 -10.66 12.04
CA VAL A 263 3.46 -9.47 11.36
C VAL A 263 2.93 -8.42 12.33
N ILE A 264 2.32 -8.84 13.44
CA ILE A 264 1.79 -7.91 14.45
C ILE A 264 2.87 -6.99 15.03
N PHE A 265 4.13 -7.43 15.06
CA PHE A 265 5.28 -6.64 15.52
C PHE A 265 6.03 -5.98 14.36
N GLY A 266 6.25 -6.72 13.27
CA GLY A 266 7.08 -6.24 12.16
C GLY A 266 6.50 -5.02 11.46
N ALA A 267 5.18 -4.94 11.23
CA ALA A 267 4.56 -3.77 10.61
C ALA A 267 4.65 -2.51 11.50
N PRO A 268 4.27 -2.54 12.78
CA PRO A 268 4.51 -1.42 13.69
C PRO A 268 5.97 -1.00 13.83
N LEU A 269 6.90 -1.98 13.87
CA LEU A 269 8.34 -1.71 13.91
C LEU A 269 8.81 -1.00 12.63
N GLY A 270 8.35 -1.44 11.46
CA GLY A 270 8.62 -0.80 10.17
C GLY A 270 8.19 0.66 10.13
N ALA A 271 6.97 0.95 10.58
CA ALA A 271 6.45 2.32 10.66
C ALA A 271 7.30 3.20 11.59
N TRP A 272 7.71 2.66 12.74
CA TRP A 272 8.56 3.39 13.68
C TRP A 272 9.98 3.63 13.15
N VAL A 273 10.64 2.63 12.55
CA VAL A 273 11.97 2.78 11.96
C VAL A 273 11.93 3.77 10.79
N CYS A 274 10.89 3.71 9.95
CA CYS A 274 10.70 4.66 8.86
C CYS A 274 10.65 6.12 9.35
N SER A 275 10.09 6.38 10.53
CA SER A 275 10.08 7.73 11.13
C SER A 275 11.48 8.27 11.49
N LYS A 276 12.49 7.40 11.56
CA LYS A 276 13.88 7.74 11.90
C LYS A 276 14.84 7.69 10.70
N LEU A 277 14.47 7.03 9.61
CA LEU A 277 15.30 6.90 8.43
C LEU A 277 15.24 8.16 7.57
N LYS A 278 16.35 8.49 6.91
CA LYS A 278 16.34 9.56 5.91
C LYS A 278 15.50 9.09 4.72
N ARG A 279 14.74 10.03 4.14
CA ARG A 279 13.86 9.76 2.99
C ARG A 279 14.58 9.08 1.83
N ASP A 280 15.82 9.47 1.52
CA ASP A 280 16.61 8.88 0.42
C ASP A 280 17.01 7.43 0.69
N GLN A 281 17.27 7.06 1.95
CA GLN A 281 17.61 5.68 2.31
C GLN A 281 16.40 4.76 2.12
N LEU A 282 15.22 5.22 2.56
CA LEU A 282 13.97 4.48 2.37
C LEU A 282 13.64 4.31 0.88
N LEU A 283 13.78 5.40 0.09
CA LEU A 283 13.54 5.38 -1.34
C LEU A 283 14.51 4.42 -2.06
N GLY A 284 15.80 4.50 -1.77
CA GLY A 284 16.81 3.61 -2.36
C GLY A 284 16.56 2.14 -2.02
N PHE A 285 16.21 1.86 -0.77
CA PHE A 285 15.84 0.52 -0.34
C PHE A 285 14.60 0.00 -1.09
N LEU A 286 13.54 0.80 -1.19
CA LEU A 286 12.32 0.40 -1.91
C LEU A 286 12.58 0.18 -3.40
N LEU A 287 13.30 1.09 -4.06
CA LEU A 287 13.69 0.93 -5.47
C LEU A 287 14.55 -0.31 -5.71
N SER A 288 15.36 -0.73 -4.73
CA SER A 288 16.12 -1.97 -4.84
C SER A 288 15.23 -3.22 -4.84
N LEU A 289 14.16 -3.23 -4.02
CA LEU A 289 13.17 -4.31 -4.01
C LEU A 289 12.38 -4.35 -5.32
N ILE A 290 11.97 -3.18 -5.82
CA ILE A 290 11.29 -3.05 -7.11
C ILE A 290 12.18 -3.54 -8.25
N ALA A 291 13.45 -3.14 -8.27
CA ALA A 291 14.40 -3.58 -9.27
C ALA A 291 14.60 -5.11 -9.22
N LEU A 292 14.74 -5.68 -8.02
CA LEU A 292 14.83 -7.13 -7.82
C LEU A 292 13.58 -7.84 -8.33
N GLU A 293 12.39 -7.30 -8.05
CA GLU A 293 11.13 -7.85 -8.53
C GLU A 293 11.04 -7.86 -10.06
N VAL A 294 11.36 -6.73 -10.69
CA VAL A 294 11.37 -6.60 -12.15
C VAL A 294 12.37 -7.57 -12.78
N VAL A 295 13.63 -7.54 -12.35
CA VAL A 295 14.68 -8.40 -12.90
C VAL A 295 14.32 -9.87 -12.70
N SER A 296 13.86 -10.27 -11.51
CA SER A 296 13.48 -11.65 -11.26
C SER A 296 12.28 -12.11 -12.11
N THR A 297 11.31 -11.24 -12.40
CA THR A 297 10.20 -11.57 -13.31
C THR A 297 10.70 -11.82 -14.73
N PHE A 298 11.53 -10.94 -15.28
CA PHE A 298 12.05 -11.11 -16.64
C PHE A 298 12.97 -12.33 -16.79
N ILE A 299 13.64 -12.77 -15.73
CA ILE A 299 14.48 -13.97 -15.73
C ILE A 299 13.62 -15.25 -15.58
N LEU A 300 12.64 -15.24 -14.68
CA LEU A 300 11.93 -16.47 -14.26
C LEU A 300 10.64 -16.74 -15.02
N LEU A 301 10.03 -15.73 -15.65
CA LEU A 301 8.76 -15.87 -16.36
C LEU A 301 8.94 -15.65 -17.86
N PRO A 302 8.35 -16.52 -18.71
CA PRO A 302 8.42 -16.34 -20.15
C PRO A 302 7.64 -15.09 -20.58
N LEU A 303 8.31 -14.22 -21.33
CA LEU A 303 7.68 -13.06 -21.96
C LEU A 303 7.11 -13.48 -23.33
N THR A 304 5.80 -13.75 -23.37
CA THR A 304 5.10 -13.96 -24.65
C THR A 304 4.78 -12.62 -25.31
N SER A 305 4.63 -12.63 -26.64
CA SER A 305 4.29 -11.41 -27.39
C SER A 305 3.00 -10.75 -26.94
N SER A 306 2.01 -11.54 -26.49
CA SER A 306 0.74 -11.01 -25.95
C SER A 306 0.94 -10.27 -24.64
N ILE A 307 1.76 -10.81 -23.72
CA ILE A 307 2.11 -10.14 -22.47
C ILE A 307 2.92 -8.87 -22.76
N GLY A 308 3.91 -8.94 -23.66
CA GLY A 308 4.70 -7.78 -24.06
C GLY A 308 3.85 -6.64 -24.62
N LEU A 309 2.91 -6.94 -25.52
CA LEU A 309 1.97 -5.96 -26.07
C LEU A 309 1.03 -5.39 -25.00
N ALA A 310 0.49 -6.24 -24.13
CA ALA A 310 -0.38 -5.79 -23.04
C ALA A 310 0.35 -4.85 -22.06
N LEU A 311 1.58 -5.20 -21.69
CA LEU A 311 2.44 -4.37 -20.82
C LEU A 311 2.82 -3.06 -21.50
N GLY A 312 3.19 -3.09 -22.78
CA GLY A 312 3.52 -1.89 -23.55
C GLY A 312 2.32 -0.95 -23.69
N GLY A 313 1.14 -1.49 -24.00
CA GLY A 313 -0.10 -0.72 -24.06
C GLY A 313 -0.48 -0.11 -22.70
N ALA A 314 -0.43 -0.92 -21.64
CA ALA A 314 -0.69 -0.46 -20.28
C ALA A 314 0.30 0.63 -19.85
N PHE A 315 1.59 0.49 -20.19
CA PHE A 315 2.62 1.48 -19.90
C PHE A 315 2.30 2.84 -20.54
N ILE A 316 1.92 2.85 -21.83
CA ILE A 316 1.54 4.07 -22.55
C ILE A 316 0.33 4.74 -21.88
N VAL A 317 -0.67 3.95 -21.50
CA VAL A 317 -1.85 4.46 -20.77
C VAL A 317 -1.45 5.06 -19.43
N CYS A 318 -0.61 4.39 -18.64
CA CYS A 318 -0.13 4.89 -17.35
C CYS A 318 0.65 6.20 -17.49
N VAL A 319 1.57 6.30 -18.45
CA VAL A 319 2.33 7.53 -18.74
C VAL A 319 1.38 8.66 -19.18
N GLY A 320 0.40 8.36 -20.04
CA GLY A 320 -0.63 9.30 -20.44
C GLY A 320 -1.43 9.84 -19.24
N LEU A 321 -1.89 8.94 -18.36
CA LEU A 321 -2.60 9.31 -17.12
C LEU A 321 -1.74 10.15 -16.19
N PHE A 322 -0.47 9.78 -15.97
CA PHE A 322 0.45 10.55 -15.13
C PHE A 322 0.66 11.96 -15.68
N SER A 323 0.89 12.09 -16.99
CA SER A 323 1.06 13.39 -17.63
C SER A 323 -0.20 14.27 -17.49
N LEU A 324 -1.38 13.67 -17.56
CA LEU A 324 -2.66 14.35 -17.41
C LEU A 324 -2.91 14.79 -15.96
N LEU A 325 -2.59 13.94 -14.98
CA LEU A 325 -2.68 14.28 -13.55
C LEU A 325 -1.76 15.45 -13.19
N ILE A 326 -0.53 15.46 -13.72
CA ILE A 326 0.44 16.55 -13.52
C ILE A 326 -0.09 17.84 -14.15
N ARG A 327 -0.52 17.81 -15.41
CA ARG A 327 -1.10 18.98 -16.11
C ARG A 327 -2.31 19.56 -15.39
N TRP A 328 -3.15 18.71 -14.80
CA TRP A 328 -4.30 19.16 -14.02
C TRP A 328 -3.88 19.86 -12.72
N ARG A 329 -2.85 19.35 -12.04
CA ARG A 329 -2.26 20.02 -10.88
C ARG A 329 -1.71 21.39 -11.27
N ASP A 330 -0.93 21.46 -12.35
CA ASP A 330 -0.32 22.71 -12.83
C ASP A 330 -1.37 23.80 -13.09
N LYS A 331 -2.46 23.44 -13.77
CA LYS A 331 -3.55 24.38 -14.05
C LYS A 331 -4.23 24.90 -12.77
N GLU A 332 -4.42 24.04 -11.78
CA GLU A 332 -5.03 24.44 -10.50
C GLU A 332 -4.11 25.33 -9.68
N ASP A 333 -2.82 25.00 -9.60
CA ASP A 333 -1.83 25.80 -8.88
C ASP A 333 -1.67 27.19 -9.53
N GLN A 334 -1.66 27.27 -10.86
CA GLN A 334 -1.67 28.54 -11.60
C GLN A 334 -2.94 29.37 -11.34
N ALA A 335 -4.12 28.73 -11.34
CA ALA A 335 -5.39 29.41 -11.06
C ALA A 335 -5.49 29.91 -9.61
N MET A 336 -4.85 29.22 -8.66
CA MET A 336 -4.76 29.67 -7.27
C MET A 336 -3.80 30.85 -7.12
N ALA A 337 -2.64 30.80 -7.79
CA ALA A 337 -1.65 31.88 -7.77
C ALA A 337 -2.20 33.18 -8.40
N SER A 338 -2.96 33.08 -9.49
CA SER A 338 -3.59 34.25 -10.13
C SER A 338 -4.67 34.90 -9.24
N LYS A 339 -5.52 34.11 -8.58
CA LYS A 339 -6.51 34.60 -7.61
C LYS A 339 -5.87 35.23 -6.37
N GLY A 340 -4.76 34.69 -5.89
CA GLY A 340 -4.00 35.26 -4.77
C GLY A 340 -3.39 36.62 -5.10
N ARG A 341 -2.89 36.80 -6.33
CA ARG A 341 -2.39 38.10 -6.82
C ARG A 341 -3.51 39.14 -7.00
N GLN A 342 -4.70 38.72 -7.46
CA GLN A 342 -5.85 39.62 -7.58
C GLN A 342 -6.37 40.14 -6.22
N LYS A 343 -6.31 39.33 -5.15
CA LYS A 343 -6.73 39.75 -3.81
C LYS A 343 -5.72 40.64 -3.07
N SER A 344 -4.48 40.70 -3.52
CA SER A 344 -3.39 41.47 -2.89
C SER A 344 -3.13 42.82 -3.56
N GLN A 345 -3.83 43.15 -4.65
CA GLN A 345 -3.88 44.51 -5.16
C GLN A 345 -4.80 45.35 -4.26
N PRO A 346 -4.31 46.44 -3.64
CA PRO A 346 -5.18 47.35 -2.92
C PRO A 346 -6.19 47.94 -3.92
N LEU A 347 -7.47 47.97 -3.52
CA LEU A 347 -8.51 48.74 -4.21
C LEU A 347 -7.99 50.18 -4.32
N GLN A 348 -7.63 50.57 -5.54
CA GLN A 348 -7.25 51.94 -5.88
C GLN A 348 -8.48 52.85 -5.91
#